data_AF-A0A7W8BN55-F1
#
_entry.id   AF-A0A7W8BN55-F1
#
_cell.length_a   1.000
_cell.length_b   1.000
_cell.length_c   1.000
_cell.angle_alpha   90.00
_cell.angle_beta   90.00
_cell.angle_gamma   90.00
#
_symmetry.space_group_name_H-M   'P 1'
#
loop_
_entity.id
_entity.type
_entity.pdbx_description
1 polymer ?
#
loop_
_entity_poly.entity_id
_entity_poly.type
_entity_poly.pdbx_seq_one_letter_code
_entity_poly.pdbx_strand_id
1 'polypeptide(L)'
;MPAVPTVSALLATADDLLAEPPGDGGPLTPAGRDRGAAYALRIALETAVDAALAAEETGLGELRSMRAKLLCLHHYAGPARARRAHALWNRLSAACKYHHDELGPSHAQVRAWRAAVGTLVTELAASGAVVEFPQQKANESLLRKEAPTC
;
A
#
# COMPACT_ATOMS: atom_id res chain seq x y z
N MET A 1 -21.64 -0.10 -10.41
CA MET A 1 -20.47 -0.26 -9.51
C MET A 1 -19.97 1.14 -9.20
N PRO A 2 -19.82 1.56 -7.93
CA PRO A 2 -19.16 2.82 -7.64
C PRO A 2 -17.74 2.78 -8.22
N ALA A 3 -17.27 3.90 -8.77
CA ALA A 3 -15.91 3.99 -9.30
C ALA A 3 -14.90 3.70 -8.17
N VAL A 4 -13.85 2.94 -8.47
CA VAL A 4 -12.75 2.73 -7.52
C VAL A 4 -12.12 4.10 -7.24
N PRO A 5 -12.03 4.55 -5.97
CA PRO A 5 -11.50 5.86 -5.67
C PRO A 5 -10.02 5.94 -6.07
N THR A 6 -9.63 7.05 -6.70
CA THR A 6 -8.24 7.28 -7.09
C THR A 6 -7.38 7.56 -5.87
N VAL A 7 -6.06 7.33 -5.98
CA VAL A 7 -5.10 7.69 -4.93
C VAL A 7 -5.20 9.18 -4.57
N SER A 8 -5.33 10.06 -5.56
CA SER A 8 -5.49 11.50 -5.33
C SER A 8 -6.77 11.85 -4.55
N ALA A 9 -7.89 11.22 -4.87
CA ALA A 9 -9.16 11.43 -4.16
C ALA A 9 -9.09 10.94 -2.70
N LEU A 10 -8.38 9.84 -2.45
CA LEU A 10 -8.18 9.31 -1.09
C LEU A 10 -7.26 10.21 -0.26
N LEU A 11 -6.20 10.76 -0.87
CA LEU A 11 -5.34 11.74 -0.21
C LEU A 11 -6.08 13.03 0.12
N ALA A 12 -6.91 13.54 -0.82
CA ALA A 12 -7.77 14.70 -0.58
C ALA A 12 -8.78 14.44 0.54
N THR A 13 -9.43 13.28 0.53
CA THR A 13 -10.32 12.85 1.63
C THR A 13 -9.61 12.85 2.99
N ALA A 14 -8.36 12.38 3.03
CA ALA A 14 -7.57 12.40 4.26
C ALA A 14 -7.25 13.83 4.70
N ASP A 15 -6.94 14.73 3.76
CA ASP A 15 -6.68 16.14 4.05
C ASP A 15 -7.94 16.84 4.58
N ASP A 16 -9.10 16.60 3.98
CA ASP A 16 -10.40 17.15 4.42
C ASP A 16 -10.75 16.69 5.84
N LEU A 17 -10.48 15.42 6.17
CA LEU A 17 -10.69 14.88 7.51
C LEU A 17 -9.70 15.42 8.55
N LEU A 18 -8.50 15.80 8.12
CA LEU A 18 -7.47 16.39 8.99
C LEU A 18 -7.59 17.91 9.11
N ALA A 19 -8.37 18.56 8.24
CA ALA A 19 -8.68 19.98 8.37
C ALA A 19 -9.52 20.24 9.63
N GLU A 20 -9.37 21.44 10.20
CA GLU A 20 -10.29 21.87 11.25
C GLU A 20 -11.70 21.98 10.66
N PRO A 21 -12.72 21.34 11.28
CA PRO A 21 -14.07 21.38 10.75
C PRO A 21 -14.61 22.81 10.83
N PRO A 22 -15.29 23.32 9.79
CA PRO A 22 -16.01 24.57 9.91
C PRO A 22 -17.21 24.39 10.86
N GLY A 23 -17.41 25.35 11.78
CA GLY A 23 -18.62 25.42 12.62
C GLY A 23 -18.64 24.46 13.82
N ASP A 24 -19.78 23.79 14.04
CA ASP A 24 -20.08 22.96 15.21
C ASP A 24 -19.32 21.61 15.26
N GLY A 25 -18.39 21.38 14.33
CA GLY A 25 -17.49 20.24 14.36
C GLY A 25 -17.93 19.03 13.54
N GLY A 26 -19.08 19.09 12.86
CA GLY A 26 -19.62 18.00 12.04
C GLY A 26 -19.99 16.75 12.86
N PRO A 27 -20.52 15.68 12.21
CA PRO A 27 -21.02 14.50 12.92
C PRO A 27 -19.94 13.60 13.51
N LEU A 28 -18.66 13.82 13.15
CA LEU A 28 -17.53 12.99 13.58
C LEU A 28 -16.79 13.64 14.73
N THR A 29 -16.49 12.85 15.76
CA THR A 29 -15.54 13.25 16.81
C THR A 29 -14.15 13.47 16.22
N PRO A 30 -13.27 14.26 16.87
CA PRO A 30 -11.88 14.43 16.44
C PRO A 30 -11.16 13.09 16.24
N ALA A 31 -11.32 12.16 17.18
CA ALA A 31 -10.73 10.82 17.09
C ALA A 31 -11.36 9.95 16.00
N GLY A 32 -12.62 10.21 15.62
CA GLY A 32 -13.27 9.58 14.48
C GLY A 32 -12.70 10.08 13.16
N ARG A 33 -12.46 11.39 13.04
CA ARG A 33 -11.80 12.01 11.88
C ARG A 33 -10.38 11.48 11.68
N ASP A 34 -9.57 11.43 12.74
CA ASP A 34 -8.20 10.92 12.67
C ASP A 34 -8.14 9.46 12.21
N ARG A 35 -9.07 8.62 12.68
CA ARG A 35 -9.20 7.22 12.21
C ARG A 35 -9.68 7.13 10.77
N GLY A 36 -10.64 7.96 10.38
CA GLY A 36 -11.13 8.05 9.00
C GLY A 36 -10.00 8.44 8.04
N ALA A 37 -9.20 9.43 8.41
CA ALA A 37 -8.03 9.86 7.65
C ALA A 37 -6.99 8.72 7.56
N ALA A 38 -6.69 8.04 8.66
CA ALA A 38 -5.81 6.87 8.64
C ALA A 38 -6.32 5.74 7.72
N TYR A 39 -7.64 5.53 7.67
CA TYR A 39 -8.25 4.56 6.77
C TYR A 39 -8.14 4.96 5.30
N ALA A 40 -8.45 6.22 4.97
CA ALA A 40 -8.27 6.75 3.61
C ALA A 40 -6.81 6.65 3.14
N LEU A 41 -5.85 6.98 4.01
CA LEU A 41 -4.42 6.84 3.76
C LEU A 41 -4.00 5.38 3.52
N ARG A 42 -4.58 4.42 4.25
CA ARG A 42 -4.30 3.00 4.06
C ARG A 42 -4.72 2.56 2.67
N ILE A 43 -5.95 2.91 2.26
CA ILE A 43 -6.44 2.57 0.91
C ILE A 43 -5.58 3.26 -0.15
N ALA A 44 -5.21 4.54 0.03
CA ALA A 44 -4.35 5.25 -0.91
C ALA A 44 -3.01 4.53 -1.13
N LEU A 45 -2.39 4.05 -0.03
CA LEU A 45 -1.15 3.29 -0.08
C LEU A 45 -1.33 1.92 -0.76
N GLU A 46 -2.38 1.19 -0.41
CA GLU A 46 -2.70 -0.11 -1.04
C GLU A 46 -2.93 0.05 -2.54
N THR A 47 -3.71 1.04 -2.97
CA THR A 47 -3.96 1.34 -4.39
C THR A 47 -2.69 1.75 -5.13
N ALA A 48 -1.78 2.50 -4.50
CA ALA A 48 -0.52 2.89 -5.13
C ALA A 48 0.45 1.70 -5.30
N VAL A 49 0.48 0.79 -4.32
CA VAL A 49 1.24 -0.47 -4.45
C VAL A 49 0.65 -1.35 -5.53
N ASP A 50 -0.67 -1.44 -5.62
CA ASP A 50 -1.36 -2.19 -6.68
C ASP A 50 -1.03 -1.64 -8.06
N ALA A 51 -1.07 -0.32 -8.23
CA ALA A 51 -0.69 0.32 -9.47
C ALA A 51 0.79 0.08 -9.83
N ALA A 52 1.70 0.16 -8.85
CA ALA A 52 3.12 -0.10 -9.07
C ALA A 52 3.39 -1.55 -9.48
N LEU A 53 2.69 -2.53 -8.90
CA LEU A 53 2.85 -3.95 -9.25
C LEU A 53 2.11 -4.34 -10.53
N ALA A 54 1.00 -3.68 -10.86
CA ALA A 54 0.26 -3.91 -12.10
C ALA A 54 0.97 -3.34 -13.33
N ALA A 55 1.86 -2.35 -13.15
CA ALA A 55 2.73 -1.85 -14.21
C ALA A 55 3.78 -2.90 -14.66
N GLU A 56 4.03 -3.92 -13.84
CA GLU A 56 4.91 -5.04 -14.18
C GLU A 56 4.11 -6.12 -14.94
N GLU A 57 4.58 -6.56 -16.12
CA GLU A 57 3.91 -7.56 -16.99
C GLU A 57 3.89 -9.00 -16.42
N THR A 58 4.13 -9.16 -15.12
CA THR A 58 4.32 -10.44 -14.43
C THR A 58 3.07 -10.94 -13.69
N GLY A 59 1.92 -10.29 -13.87
CA GLY A 59 0.65 -10.69 -13.25
C GLY A 59 0.57 -10.42 -11.74
N LEU A 60 1.51 -9.65 -11.18
CA LEU A 60 1.58 -9.38 -9.72
C LEU A 60 0.40 -8.58 -9.18
N GLY A 61 -0.32 -7.87 -10.05
CA GLY A 61 -1.57 -7.20 -9.69
C GLY A 61 -2.65 -8.15 -9.17
N GLU A 62 -2.58 -9.44 -9.48
CA GLU A 62 -3.58 -10.45 -9.06
C GLU A 62 -3.38 -10.95 -7.63
N LEU A 63 -2.24 -10.64 -7.00
CA LEU A 63 -1.97 -11.02 -5.62
C LEU A 63 -3.09 -10.50 -4.71
N ARG A 64 -3.66 -11.36 -3.86
CA ARG A 64 -4.76 -10.98 -2.96
C ARG A 64 -4.26 -10.40 -1.63
N SER A 65 -3.08 -10.82 -1.19
CA SER A 65 -2.53 -10.44 0.11
C SER A 65 -1.65 -9.20 -0.01
N MET A 66 -1.98 -8.14 0.74
CA MET A 66 -1.13 -6.95 0.80
C MET A 66 0.28 -7.27 1.35
N ARG A 67 0.40 -8.25 2.24
CA ARG A 67 1.72 -8.69 2.73
C ARG A 67 2.56 -9.34 1.63
N ALA A 68 1.93 -10.11 0.73
CA ALA A 68 2.62 -10.68 -0.43
C ALA A 68 3.03 -9.58 -1.43
N LYS A 69 2.15 -8.61 -1.69
CA LYS A 69 2.45 -7.45 -2.53
C LYS A 69 3.64 -6.64 -2.00
N LEU A 70 3.70 -6.37 -0.70
CA LEU A 70 4.81 -5.67 -0.07
C LEU A 70 6.13 -6.44 -0.12
N LEU A 71 6.08 -7.78 -0.13
CA LEU A 71 7.26 -8.62 -0.37
C LEU A 71 7.74 -8.48 -1.82
N CYS A 72 6.85 -8.57 -2.80
CA CYS A 72 7.20 -8.35 -4.20
C CYS A 72 7.76 -6.95 -4.44
N LEU A 73 7.15 -5.92 -3.82
CA LEU A 73 7.58 -4.53 -3.91
C LEU A 73 9.06 -4.33 -3.54
N HIS A 74 9.60 -5.17 -2.65
CA HIS A 74 11.02 -5.14 -2.28
C HIS A 74 11.94 -5.36 -3.49
N HIS A 75 11.53 -6.22 -4.41
CA HIS A 75 12.30 -6.54 -5.60
C HIS A 75 12.10 -5.47 -6.68
N TYR A 76 10.86 -5.09 -6.97
CA TYR A 76 10.53 -4.24 -8.11
C TYR A 76 10.70 -2.73 -7.85
N ALA A 77 10.34 -2.24 -6.65
CA ALA A 77 10.51 -0.83 -6.29
C ALA A 77 11.73 -0.60 -5.40
N GLY A 78 12.48 -1.65 -5.08
CA GLY A 78 13.67 -1.60 -4.26
C GLY A 78 13.41 -1.64 -2.74
N PRO A 79 14.44 -2.05 -1.96
CA PRO A 79 14.30 -2.37 -0.54
C PRO A 79 13.89 -1.17 0.33
N ALA A 80 14.36 0.03 0.00
CA ALA A 80 14.07 1.24 0.76
C ALA A 80 12.59 1.64 0.69
N ARG A 81 11.99 1.57 -0.51
CA ARG A 81 10.58 1.90 -0.73
C ARG A 81 9.69 0.85 -0.08
N ALA A 82 10.00 -0.44 -0.26
CA ALA A 82 9.23 -1.53 0.32
C ALA A 82 9.23 -1.53 1.86
N ARG A 83 10.37 -1.26 2.50
CA ARG A 83 10.42 -1.13 3.97
C ARG A 83 9.55 0.02 4.48
N ARG A 84 9.60 1.18 3.81
CA ARG A 84 8.74 2.33 4.14
C ARG A 84 7.26 2.01 3.95
N ALA A 85 6.90 1.38 2.83
CA ALA A 85 5.55 0.93 2.54
C ALA A 85 5.03 -0.03 3.62
N HIS A 86 5.82 -1.05 3.99
CA HIS A 86 5.44 -2.02 5.00
C HIS A 86 5.30 -1.38 6.39
N ALA A 87 6.21 -0.48 6.78
CA ALA A 87 6.11 0.23 8.06
C ALA A 87 4.86 1.12 8.12
N LEU A 88 4.57 1.89 7.06
CA LEU A 88 3.36 2.72 6.99
C LEU A 88 2.09 1.88 6.99
N TRP A 89 2.04 0.81 6.18
CA TRP A 89 0.89 -0.06 6.10
C TRP A 89 0.53 -0.69 7.46
N ASN A 90 1.54 -1.15 8.22
CA ASN A 90 1.31 -1.69 9.56
C ASN A 90 0.77 -0.62 10.54
N ARG A 91 1.35 0.60 10.52
CA ARG A 91 0.89 1.71 11.37
C ARG A 91 -0.54 2.14 11.05
N LEU A 92 -0.84 2.32 9.77
CA LEU A 92 -2.18 2.68 9.31
C LEU A 92 -3.19 1.57 9.62
N SER A 93 -2.82 0.31 9.40
CA SER A 93 -3.68 -0.84 9.73
C SER A 93 -4.00 -0.92 11.23
N ALA A 94 -3.03 -0.61 12.09
CA ALA A 94 -3.26 -0.53 13.53
C ALA A 94 -4.17 0.65 13.89
N ALA A 95 -3.92 1.82 13.31
CA ALA A 95 -4.71 3.03 13.54
C ALA A 95 -6.18 2.92 13.12
N CYS A 96 -6.49 2.04 12.16
CA CYS A 96 -7.86 1.77 11.73
C CYS A 96 -8.64 0.87 12.70
N LYS A 97 -7.98 0.17 13.63
CA LYS A 97 -8.67 -0.70 14.57
C LYS A 97 -9.35 0.12 15.65
N TYR A 98 -10.59 -0.25 15.96
CA TYR A 98 -11.30 0.30 17.11
C TYR A 98 -11.22 -0.70 18.26
N HIS A 99 -10.36 -0.39 19.23
CA HIS A 99 -10.37 -1.01 20.55
C HIS A 99 -10.75 0.08 21.55
N HIS A 100 -11.72 -0.22 22.43
CA HIS A 100 -12.31 0.79 23.32
C HIS A 100 -11.30 1.34 24.36
N ASP A 101 -10.28 0.54 24.63
CA ASP A 101 -9.18 0.70 25.58
C ASP A 101 -7.88 1.20 24.94
N GLU A 102 -7.76 1.19 23.61
CA GLU A 102 -6.59 1.73 22.91
C GLU A 102 -6.79 3.22 22.58
N LEU A 103 -5.83 4.05 23.02
CA LEU A 103 -5.71 5.42 22.53
C LEU A 103 -5.50 5.37 21.01
N GLY A 104 -6.47 5.92 20.26
CA GLY A 104 -6.39 6.03 18.81
C GLY A 104 -5.18 6.85 18.35
N PRO A 105 -4.90 6.89 17.04
CA PRO A 105 -3.80 7.68 16.53
C PRO A 105 -4.01 9.16 16.89
N SER A 106 -2.96 9.84 17.35
CA SER A 106 -3.03 11.28 17.54
C SER A 106 -3.05 11.98 16.18
N HIS A 107 -3.75 13.11 16.13
CA HIS A 107 -3.81 13.97 14.96
C HIS A 107 -2.42 14.30 14.35
N ALA A 108 -1.42 14.56 15.19
CA ALA A 108 -0.04 14.81 14.74
C ALA A 108 0.60 13.58 14.06
N GLN A 109 0.35 12.37 14.58
CA GLN A 109 0.81 11.14 13.94
C GLN A 109 0.16 10.95 12.56
N VAL A 110 -1.15 11.18 12.45
CA VAL A 110 -1.85 11.01 11.17
C VAL A 110 -1.36 12.02 10.13
N ARG A 111 -1.11 13.28 10.52
CA ARG A 111 -0.48 14.27 9.62
C ARG A 111 0.91 13.86 9.16
N ALA A 112 1.74 13.33 10.06
CA ALA A 112 3.06 12.82 9.70
C ALA A 112 2.96 11.63 8.72
N TRP A 113 2.00 10.73 8.93
CA TRP A 113 1.75 9.63 7.99
C TRP A 113 1.20 10.12 6.66
N ARG A 114 0.34 11.14 6.63
CA ARG A 114 -0.17 11.75 5.39
C ARG A 114 0.96 12.30 4.52
N ALA A 115 1.92 12.99 5.11
CA ALA A 115 3.10 13.46 4.39
C ALA A 115 3.92 12.27 3.86
N ALA A 116 4.20 11.29 4.70
CA ALA A 116 5.00 10.12 4.33
C ALA A 116 4.34 9.26 3.23
N VAL A 117 3.02 9.05 3.29
CA VAL A 117 2.25 8.35 2.24
C VAL A 117 2.29 9.16 0.95
N GLY A 118 2.09 10.48 0.99
CA GLY A 118 2.16 11.34 -0.19
C GLY A 118 3.51 11.21 -0.92
N THR A 119 4.61 11.33 -0.19
CA THR A 119 5.95 11.14 -0.76
C THR A 119 6.12 9.75 -1.38
N LEU A 120 5.72 8.70 -0.67
CA LEU A 120 5.89 7.33 -1.14
C LEU A 120 5.03 7.02 -2.37
N VAL A 121 3.81 7.54 -2.44
CA VAL A 121 2.93 7.42 -3.63
C VAL A 121 3.61 8.02 -4.86
N THR A 122 4.17 9.24 -4.74
CA THR A 122 4.89 9.88 -5.84
C THR A 122 6.12 9.08 -6.25
N GLU A 123 6.89 8.58 -5.28
CA GLU A 123 8.05 7.73 -5.57
C GLU A 123 7.67 6.44 -6.31
N LEU A 124 6.59 5.77 -5.90
CA LEU A 124 6.12 4.54 -6.52
C LEU A 124 5.63 4.78 -7.96
N ALA A 125 4.91 5.87 -8.20
CA ALA A 125 4.48 6.25 -9.54
C ALA A 125 5.66 6.57 -10.48
N ALA A 126 6.77 7.09 -9.93
CA ALA A 126 7.99 7.36 -10.70
C ALA A 126 8.88 6.13 -10.91
N SER A 127 8.64 5.03 -10.19
CA SER A 127 9.53 3.87 -10.13
C SER A 127 9.31 2.83 -11.24
N GLY A 128 8.65 3.16 -12.35
CA GLY A 128 8.50 2.29 -13.53
C GLY A 128 9.81 1.95 -14.26
N ALA A 129 10.95 1.93 -13.55
CA ALA A 129 12.25 1.57 -14.07
C ALA A 129 12.52 0.09 -13.76
N VAL A 130 12.32 -0.70 -14.82
CA VAL A 130 12.76 -2.08 -15.09
C VAL A 130 13.81 -2.62 -14.11
N VAL A 131 13.40 -3.61 -13.30
CA VAL A 131 14.34 -4.52 -12.64
C VAL A 131 14.42 -5.79 -13.48
N GLU A 132 15.59 -6.04 -14.05
CA GLU A 132 15.88 -7.27 -14.80
C GLU A 132 15.89 -8.45 -13.81
N PHE A 133 14.80 -9.22 -13.79
CA PHE A 133 14.73 -10.44 -12.99
C PHE A 133 15.79 -11.43 -13.49
N PRO A 134 16.63 -12.04 -12.62
CA PRO A 134 17.41 -13.19 -13.02
C PRO A 134 16.44 -14.28 -13.44
N GLN A 135 16.32 -14.52 -14.75
CA GLN A 135 15.48 -15.57 -15.29
C GLN A 135 15.91 -16.89 -14.65
N GLN A 136 15.03 -17.46 -13.83
CA GLN A 136 15.22 -18.78 -13.25
C GLN A 136 15.12 -19.76 -14.42
N LYS A 137 16.28 -20.11 -15.02
CA LYS A 137 16.34 -21.10 -16.11
C LYS A 137 15.59 -22.34 -15.65
N ALA A 138 14.44 -22.59 -16.26
CA ALA A 138 13.69 -23.82 -16.05
C ALA A 138 14.66 -24.96 -16.30
N ASN A 139 14.93 -25.75 -15.26
CA ASN A 139 15.81 -26.90 -15.36
C ASN A 139 15.02 -28.03 -16.02
N GLU A 140 14.67 -27.87 -17.30
CA GLU A 140 14.00 -28.90 -18.12
C GLU A 140 14.93 -30.11 -18.42
N SER A 141 16.16 -30.09 -17.91
CA SER A 141 17.17 -31.12 -18.17
C SER A 141 17.04 -32.39 -17.33
N LEU A 142 16.15 -32.46 -16.33
CA LEU A 142 16.09 -33.61 -15.40
C LEU A 142 14.93 -34.59 -15.63
N LEU A 143 14.07 -34.36 -16.64
CA LEU A 143 12.93 -35.24 -16.94
C LEU A 143 13.08 -36.05 -18.25
N ARG A 144 14.24 -35.99 -18.92
CA ARG A 144 14.52 -36.74 -20.18
C ARG A 144 15.47 -37.93 -20.08
N LYS A 145 15.83 -38.36 -18.87
CA LYS A 145 16.45 -39.67 -18.60
C LYS A 145 15.56 -40.28 -17.51
N GLU A 146 14.66 -41.20 -17.81
CA GLU A 146 14.96 -42.59 -18.14
C GLU A 146 13.84 -43.17 -19.01
N ALA A 147 14.18 -43.66 -20.19
CA ALA A 147 13.37 -44.65 -20.91
C ALA A 147 14.20 -45.95 -20.93
N PRO A 148 13.69 -47.07 -20.41
CA PRO A 148 14.40 -48.35 -20.49
C PRO A 148 14.32 -48.87 -21.93
N THR A 149 15.49 -49.05 -22.54
CA THR A 149 15.65 -49.87 -23.75
C THR A 149 15.54 -51.34 -23.35
N CYS A 150 14.61 -52.05 -24.01
CA CYS A 150 14.43 -53.50 -24.17
C CYS A 150 15.07 -54.46 -23.16
#